data_AF-X6FJR8-F1
#
_entry.id   AF-X6FJR8-F1
#
_cell.length_a   1.000
_cell.length_b   1.000
_cell.length_c   1.000
_cell.angle_alpha   90.00
_cell.angle_beta   90.00
_cell.angle_gamma   90.00
#
_symmetry.space_group_name_H-M   'P 1'
#
loop_
_entity.id
_entity.type
_entity.pdbx_description
1 polymer ?
#
loop_
_entity_poly.entity_id
_entity_poly.type
_entity_poly.pdbx_seq_one_letter_code
_entity_poly.pdbx_strand_id
1 'polypeptide(L)' 'MRPLGIQVIAIAYRTGEAWNETAYSNPELDAKVNEALSIADADKRKVVLKDIQTMLRDSGILIQPYWRKLYNSSVPP' A
#
# COMPACT_ATOMS: atom_id res chain seq x y z
N MET A 1 -3.19 10.24 13.35
CA MET A 1 -3.94 9.64 12.24
C MET A 1 -2.96 8.80 11.43
N ARG A 2 -3.21 7.51 11.21
CA ARG A 2 -2.31 6.67 10.40
C ARG A 2 -2.33 7.25 8.96
N PRO A 3 -1.18 7.41 8.29
CA PRO A 3 -1.11 7.76 6.88
C PRO A 3 -2.07 6.86 6.09
N LEU A 4 -2.70 7.40 5.04
CA LEU A 4 -3.54 6.62 4.13
C LEU A 4 -2.74 5.38 3.70
N GLY A 5 -3.33 4.17 3.75
CA GLY A 5 -2.59 2.92 3.51
C GLY A 5 -1.77 2.90 2.21
N ILE A 6 -2.16 3.72 1.22
CA ILE A 6 -1.42 3.94 -0.02
C ILE A 6 -0.05 4.61 0.17
N GLN A 7 0.13 5.48 1.17
CA GLN A 7 1.39 6.19 1.41
C GLN A 7 2.51 5.21 1.82
N VAL A 8 2.16 4.15 2.53
CA VAL A 8 3.10 3.07 2.89
C VAL A 8 3.49 2.28 1.64
N ILE A 9 2.52 1.93 0.80
CA ILE A 9 2.78 1.21 -0.46
C ILE A 9 3.67 2.06 -1.38
N ALA A 10 3.43 3.37 -1.45
CA ALA A 10 4.17 4.27 -2.31
C ALA A 10 5.68 4.21 -2.02
N ILE A 11 6.10 4.39 -0.77
CA ILE A 11 7.52 4.35 -0.41
C ILE A 11 8.13 2.94 -0.43
N ALA A 12 7.32 1.89 -0.26
CA ALA A 12 7.79 0.52 -0.15
C ALA A 12 7.94 -0.21 -1.50
N TYR A 13 7.14 0.14 -2.51
CA TYR A 13 7.05 -0.65 -3.74
C TYR A 13 7.08 0.16 -5.04
N ARG A 14 7.05 1.49 -4.99
CA ARG A 14 7.27 2.30 -6.20
C ARG A 14 8.73 2.18 -6.62
N THR A 15 8.98 2.17 -7.93
CA THR A 15 10.32 2.02 -8.50
C THR A 15 11.26 3.11 -7.97
N GLY A 16 12.42 2.70 -7.45
CA GLY A 16 13.48 3.61 -6.98
C GLY A 16 13.26 4.25 -5.61
N GLU A 17 12.19 3.88 -4.90
CA GLU A 17 11.94 4.41 -3.56
C GLU A 17 12.86 3.83 -2.48
N ALA A 18 13.10 4.61 -1.44
CA ALA A 18 14.08 4.28 -0.40
C ALA A 18 13.73 3.02 0.42
N TRP A 19 12.46 2.63 0.52
CA TRP A 19 12.04 1.44 1.28
C TRP A 19 11.73 0.24 0.37
N ASN A 20 12.07 0.33 -0.91
CA ASN A 20 11.93 -0.77 -1.86
C ASN A 20 13.10 -1.74 -1.77
N GLU A 21 13.15 -2.49 -0.68
CA GLU A 21 14.20 -3.49 -0.40
C GLU A 21 14.16 -4.68 -1.37
N THR A 22 13.02 -4.90 -2.02
CA THR A 22 12.84 -5.96 -3.03
C THR A 22 13.43 -5.61 -4.39
N ALA A 23 13.87 -4.36 -4.59
CA ALA A 23 14.24 -3.80 -5.88
C ALA A 23 13.16 -3.99 -6.97
N TYR A 24 11.89 -4.09 -6.55
CA TYR A 24 10.78 -4.33 -7.46
C TYR A 24 10.57 -3.10 -8.35
N SER A 25 10.38 -3.33 -9.64
CA SER A 25 10.16 -2.27 -10.62
C SER A 25 9.06 -2.71 -11.57
N ASN A 26 7.96 -1.97 -11.57
CA ASN A 26 6.82 -2.25 -12.44
C ASN A 26 6.11 -0.92 -12.79
N PRO A 27 6.24 -0.45 -14.05
CA PRO A 27 5.63 0.80 -14.50
C PRO A 27 4.10 0.84 -14.34
N GLU A 28 3.41 -0.29 -14.47
CA GLU A 28 1.95 -0.37 -14.28
C GLU A 28 1.58 -0.18 -12.81
N LEU A 29 2.36 -0.77 -11.90
CA LEU A 29 2.17 -0.57 -10.46
C LEU A 29 2.42 0.91 -10.10
N ASP A 30 3.51 1.49 -10.61
CA ASP A 30 3.85 2.90 -10.35
C ASP A 30 2.73 3.84 -10.80
N ALA A 31 2.16 3.61 -11.98
CA ALA A 31 1.02 4.36 -12.50
C ALA A 31 -0.21 4.26 -11.59
N LYS A 32 -0.54 3.04 -11.14
CA LYS A 32 -1.66 2.77 -10.23
C LYS A 32 -1.46 3.40 -8.85
N VAL A 33 -0.24 3.37 -8.32
CA VAL A 33 0.11 4.02 -7.05
C VAL A 33 -0.08 5.54 -7.16
N ASN A 34 0.38 6.16 -8.26
CA ASN A 34 0.18 7.58 -8.49
C ASN A 34 -1.31 7.94 -8.66
N GLU A 35 -2.10 7.11 -9.36
CA GLU A 35 -3.56 7.25 -9.44
C GLU A 35 -4.17 7.24 -8.03
N ALA A 36 -3.86 6.22 -7.22
CA ALA A 36 -4.41 6.09 -5.87
C ALA A 36 -4.01 7.24 -4.92
N LEU A 37 -2.84 7.83 -5.10
CA LEU A 37 -2.38 9.01 -4.36
C LEU A 37 -3.18 10.28 -4.72
N SER A 38 -3.68 10.38 -5.96
CA SER A 38 -4.48 11.52 -6.43
C SER A 38 -5.95 11.46 -6.00
N ILE A 39 -6.44 10.28 -5.59
CA ILE A 39 -7.84 10.09 -5.20
C ILE A 39 -8.03 10.47 -3.73
N ALA A 40 -8.74 11.58 -3.47
CA ALA A 40 -9.11 12.00 -2.11
C ALA A 40 -10.19 11.11 -1.48
N ASP A 41 -11.19 10.72 -2.27
CA ASP A 41 -12.34 9.90 -1.84
C ASP A 41 -11.91 8.47 -1.45
N ALA A 42 -12.29 8.04 -0.24
CA ALA A 42 -11.84 6.76 0.29
C ALA A 42 -12.47 5.55 -0.41
N ASP A 43 -13.73 5.63 -0.80
CA ASP A 43 -14.45 4.54 -1.46
C ASP A 43 -13.93 4.33 -2.88
N LYS A 44 -13.66 5.41 -3.60
CA LYS A 44 -13.03 5.35 -4.93
C LYS A 44 -11.60 4.81 -4.84
N ARG A 45 -10.82 5.28 -3.87
CA ARG A 45 -9.44 4.84 -3.69
C ARG A 45 -9.34 3.36 -3.32
N LYS A 46 -10.31 2.82 -2.59
CA LYS A 46 -10.38 1.39 -2.22
C LYS A 46 -10.42 0.47 -3.44
N VAL A 47 -11.07 0.90 -4.54
CA VAL A 47 -11.13 0.13 -5.79
C VAL A 47 -9.73 -0.01 -6.39
N VAL A 48 -8.99 1.09 -6.54
CA VAL A 48 -7.62 1.07 -7.08
C VAL A 48 -6.66 0.31 -6.17
N LEU A 49 -6.83 0.43 -4.85
CA LEU A 49 -6.02 -0.29 -3.86
C LEU A 49 -6.16 -1.82 -3.97
N LYS A 50 -7.33 -2.32 -4.37
CA LYS A 50 -7.55 -3.75 -4.63
C LYS A 50 -6.65 -4.24 -5.77
N ASP A 51 -6.57 -3.47 -6.86
CA ASP A 51 -5.73 -3.82 -8.01
C ASP A 51 -4.25 -3.82 -7.64
N ILE A 52 -3.79 -2.76 -6.95
CA ILE A 52 -2.41 -2.64 -6.46
C ILE A 52 -2.02 -3.83 -5.58
N GLN A 53 -2.86 -4.19 -4.61
CA GLN A 53 -2.59 -5.32 -3.71
C GLN A 53 -2.60 -6.65 -4.45
N THR A 54 -3.45 -6.79 -5.46
CA THR A 54 -3.50 -7.99 -6.31
C THR A 54 -2.20 -8.12 -7.10
N MET A 55 -1.74 -7.04 -7.74
CA MET A 55 -0.46 -7.03 -8.46
C MET A 55 0.73 -7.36 -7.56
N LEU A 56 0.77 -6.82 -6.34
CA LEU A 56 1.83 -7.10 -5.36
C LEU A 56 1.82 -8.55 -4.85
N ARG A 57 0.63 -9.15 -4.71
CA ARG A 57 0.51 -10.57 -4.34
C ARG A 57 0.96 -11.46 -5.48
N ASP A 58 0.49 -11.15 -6.69
CA ASP A 58 0.72 -11.99 -7.86
C ASP A 58 2.18 -11.89 -8.36
N SER A 59 2.87 -10.79 -8.07
CA SER A 59 4.30 -10.64 -8.37
C SER A 59 5.22 -11.49 -7.49
N GLY A 60 4.74 -12.01 -6.35
CA GLY A 60 5.52 -12.85 -5.44
C GLY A 60 6.65 -12.15 -4.69
N ILE A 61 6.79 -10.82 -4.82
CA ILE A 61 7.86 -10.03 -4.17
C ILE A 61 7.58 -9.76 -2.68
N LEU A 62 6.33 -9.93 -2.25
CA LEU A 62 5.91 -9.83 -0.86
C LEU A 62 5.07 -11.05 -0.48
N ILE A 63 5.33 -11.60 0.70
CA ILE A 63 4.42 -12.53 1.37
C ILE A 63 3.79 -11.80 2.55
N GLN A 64 2.46 -11.62 2.54
CA GLN A 64 1.68 -11.06 3.65
C GLN A 64 1.03 -12.21 4.45
N PRO A 65 1.68 -12.74 5.51
CA PRO A 65 1.26 -13.99 6.14
C PRO A 65 -0.03 -13.84 6.98
N TYR A 66 -0.25 -12.68 7.59
CA TYR A 66 -1.44 -12.40 8.39
C TYR A 66 -1.66 -10.89 8.57
N TRP A 67 -2.86 -10.55 9.04
CA TRP A 67 -3.18 -9.22 9.56
C TRP A 67 -3.17 -9.27 11.09
N ARG A 68 -2.28 -8.50 11.71
CA ARG A 68 -2.18 -8.46 13.17
C ARG A 68 -3.37 -7.71 13.75
N LYS A 69 -4.13 -8.35 14.63
CA LYS A 69 -5.11 -7.65 15.48
C LYS A 69 -4.36 -6.73 16.44
N LEU A 70 -4.78 -5.47 16.51
CA LEU A 70 -4.27 -4.50 17.48
C LEU A 70 -5.35 -4.29 18.53
N TYR A 71 -5.00 -4.46 19.80
CA TYR A 71 -5.86 -4.17 20.94
C TYR A 71 -5.32 -2.92 21.64
N ASN A 72 -6.22 -2.01 22.02
CA ASN A 72 -5.86 -0.85 22.81
C ASN A 72 -6.65 -0.89 24.12
N SER A 73 -5.92 -0.88 25.25
CA SER A 73 -6.49 -0.85 26.60
C SER A 73 -6.22 0.47 27.31
N SER A 74 -5.80 1.52 26.58
CA SER A 74 -5.64 2.85 27.16
C SER A 74 -7.00 3.41 27.58
N VAL A 75 -7.10 3.91 28.80
CA VAL A 75 -8.24 4.71 29.23
C VAL A 75 -8.20 6.03 28.43
N PRO A 76 -9.28 6.40 27.71
CA PRO A 76 -9.33 7.69 27.01
C PRO A 76 -9.16 8.83 28.04
N PRO A 77 -8.44 9.91 27.70
CA PRO A 77 -8.40 11.11 28.53
C PRO A 77 -9.75 11.82 28.61
#